data_AF-A0A1W9N295-F1
#
_entry.id   AF-A0A1W9N295-F1
#
_cell.length_a   1.000
_cell.length_b   1.000
_cell.length_c   1.000
_cell.angle_alpha   90.00
_cell.angle_beta   90.00
_cell.angle_gamma   90.00
#
_symmetry.space_group_name_H-M   'P 1'
#
loop_
_entity.id
_entity.type
_entity.pdbx_description
1 polymer ?
#
loop_
_entity_poly.entity_id
_entity_poly.type
_entity_poly.pdbx_seq_one_letter_code
_entity_poly.pdbx_strand_id
1 'polypeptide(L)' 'MSDKENPDSGKMAFDILLMRPFGMIATVLGSAAFVVSLPFSFMGGNIEPAYEKMVEDPAAYTFNRPLGDF' A
#
# COMPACT_ATOMS: atom_id res chain seq x y z
N MET A 1 -1.04 5.48 -34.88
CA MET A 1 -1.57 4.26 -34.24
C MET A 1 -0.81 4.11 -32.94
N SER A 2 -1.42 4.44 -31.80
CA SER A 2 -0.73 4.40 -30.51
C SER A 2 -0.61 2.93 -30.11
N ASP A 3 0.61 2.37 -30.14
CA ASP A 3 0.92 1.09 -29.51
C ASP A 3 0.63 1.23 -28.00
N LYS A 4 -0.63 0.98 -27.63
CA LYS A 4 -0.98 0.56 -26.28
C LYS A 4 -0.55 -0.90 -26.21
N GLU A 5 0.73 -1.12 -25.96
CA GLU A 5 1.26 -2.43 -25.59
C GLU A 5 0.31 -3.05 -24.57
N ASN A 6 -0.10 -4.29 -24.84
CA ASN A 6 -0.77 -5.10 -23.83
C ASN A 6 0.09 -5.04 -22.57
N PRO A 7 -0.47 -4.65 -21.41
CA PRO A 7 0.30 -4.57 -20.18
C PRO A 7 1.06 -5.88 -19.99
N ASP A 8 2.38 -5.78 -19.87
CA ASP A 8 3.30 -6.92 -19.88
C ASP A 8 2.82 -7.99 -18.90
N SER A 9 2.35 -9.12 -19.45
CA SER A 9 1.80 -10.24 -18.68
C SER A 9 2.78 -10.72 -17.60
N GLY A 10 4.09 -10.58 -17.84
CA GLY A 10 5.14 -10.87 -16.87
C GLY A 10 5.10 -9.90 -15.68
N LYS A 11 4.99 -8.59 -15.94
CA LYS A 11 4.84 -7.57 -14.88
C LYS A 11 3.57 -7.77 -14.07
N MET A 12 2.45 -8.11 -14.71
CA MET A 12 1.21 -8.41 -13.99
C MET A 12 1.34 -9.64 -13.10
N ALA A 13 1.91 -10.74 -13.62
CA ALA A 13 2.08 -11.97 -12.85
C ALA A 13 3.01 -11.74 -11.66
N PHE A 14 4.12 -11.03 -11.87
CA PHE A 14 5.04 -10.64 -10.80
C PHE A 14 4.35 -9.76 -9.75
N ASP A 15 3.54 -8.79 -10.19
CA ASP A 15 2.80 -7.92 -9.30
C ASP A 15 1.83 -8.73 -8.41
N ILE A 16 1.03 -9.62 -8.99
CA ILE A 16 0.08 -10.45 -8.24
C ILE A 16 0.77 -11.43 -7.29
N LEU A 17 1.86 -12.07 -7.74
CA LEU A 17 2.50 -13.14 -6.97
C LEU A 17 3.45 -12.63 -5.89
N LEU A 18 4.02 -11.43 -6.05
CA LEU A 18 5.04 -10.91 -5.15
C LEU A 18 4.68 -9.54 -4.58
N MET A 19 4.39 -8.55 -5.42
CA MET A 19 4.20 -7.18 -4.96
C MET A 19 2.92 -6.99 -4.14
N ARG A 20 1.79 -7.59 -4.55
CA ARG A 20 0.54 -7.53 -3.77
C ARG A 20 0.65 -8.26 -2.43
N PRO A 21 1.17 -9.50 -2.33
CA PRO A 21 1.44 -10.13 -1.04
C PRO A 21 2.35 -9.32 -0.15
N PHE A 22 3.42 -8.75 -0.72
CA PHE A 22 4.33 -7.88 0.01
C PHE A 22 3.62 -6.61 0.52
N GLY A 23 2.83 -5.96 -0.33
CA GLY A 23 2.01 -4.80 0.04
C GLY A 23 0.97 -5.13 1.12
N MET A 24 0.34 -6.31 1.07
CA MET A 24 -0.58 -6.77 2.11
C MET A 24 0.14 -6.92 3.46
N ILE A 25 1.33 -7.53 3.46
CA ILE A 25 2.14 -7.64 4.68
C ILE A 25 2.51 -6.26 5.21
N ALA A 26 2.95 -5.35 4.34
CA ALA A 26 3.28 -3.97 4.72
C ALA A 26 2.05 -3.24 5.31
N THR A 27 0.87 -3.41 4.71
CA THR A 27 -0.39 -2.82 5.20
C THR A 27 -0.75 -3.35 6.59
N VAL A 28 -0.62 -4.66 6.82
CA VAL A 28 -0.88 -5.26 8.14
C VAL A 28 0.11 -4.76 9.18
N LEU A 29 1.40 -4.72 8.86
CA LEU A 29 2.43 -4.23 9.77
C LEU A 29 2.28 -2.73 10.08
N GLY A 30 2.00 -1.92 9.06
CA GLY A 30 1.74 -0.49 9.22
C GLY A 30 0.51 -0.23 10.08
N SER A 31 -0.57 -0.98 9.87
CA SER A 31 -1.78 -0.93 10.71
C SER A 31 -1.51 -1.33 12.15
N ALA A 32 -0.76 -2.41 12.38
CA ALA A 32 -0.38 -2.82 13.73
C ALA A 32 0.48 -1.77 14.43
N ALA A 33 1.46 -1.19 13.72
CA ALA A 33 2.31 -0.13 14.24
C ALA A 33 1.51 1.14 14.55
N PHE A 34 0.51 1.49 13.72
CA PHE A 34 -0.40 2.59 13.99
C PHE A 34 -1.21 2.36 15.27
N VAL A 35 -1.74 1.16 15.49
CA VAL A 35 -2.46 0.83 16.73
C VAL A 35 -1.58 1.01 17.97
N VAL A 36 -0.31 0.64 17.87
CA VAL A 36 0.67 0.85 18.96
C VAL A 36 1.02 2.34 19.12
N SER A 37 1.04 3.12 18.04
CA SER A 37 1.37 4.55 18.06
C SER A 37 0.19 5.44 18.47
N LEU A 38 -1.05 4.96 18.38
CA LEU A 38 -2.29 5.69 18.71
C LEU A 38 -2.23 6.53 20.00
N PRO A 39 -1.79 6.03 21.17
CA PRO A 39 -1.73 6.87 22.37
C PRO A 39 -0.78 8.06 22.20
N PHE A 40 0.34 7.88 21.50
CA PHE A 40 1.30 8.95 21.22
C PHE A 40 0.76 9.93 20.18
N SER A 41 0.12 9.43 19.13
CA SER A 41 -0.49 10.27 18.10
C SER A 41 -1.68 11.06 18.62
N PHE A 42 -2.45 10.49 19.55
CA PHE A 42 -3.50 11.19 20.27
C PHE A 42 -2.93 12.33 21.13
N MET A 43 -1.90 12.04 21.94
CA MET A 43 -1.24 13.07 22.75
C MET A 43 -0.58 14.17 21.91
N GLY A 44 -0.04 13.81 20.73
CA GLY A 44 0.56 14.73 19.78
C GLY A 44 -0.44 15.43 18.84
N GLY A 45 -1.73 15.11 18.92
CA GLY A 45 -2.76 15.69 18.04
C GLY A 45 -2.59 15.37 16.55
N ASN A 46 -1.93 14.26 16.20
CA ASN A 46 -1.54 13.92 14.83
C ASN A 46 -1.99 12.52 14.39
N ILE A 47 -3.16 12.07 14.88
CA ILE A 47 -3.76 10.78 14.51
C ILE A 47 -3.95 10.65 13.01
N GLU A 48 -4.53 11.65 12.37
CA GLU A 48 -4.89 11.61 10.95
C GLU A 48 -3.65 11.52 10.03
N PRO A 49 -2.62 12.37 10.19
CA PRO A 49 -1.36 12.18 9.46
C PRO A 49 -0.67 10.83 9.73
N ALA A 50 -0.75 10.32 10.96
CA ALA A 50 -0.19 9.02 11.30
C ALA A 50 -0.95 7.88 10.63
N TYR A 51 -2.28 7.97 10.58
CA TYR A 51 -3.15 7.01 9.88
C TYR A 51 -2.89 7.03 8.37
N GLU A 52 -2.86 8.21 7.74
CA GLU A 52 -2.60 8.36 6.30
C GLU A 52 -1.30 7.65 5.92
N LYS A 53 -0.21 7.93 6.66
CA LYS A 53 1.12 7.40 6.34
C LYS A 53 1.31 5.93 6.66
N MET A 54 0.71 5.45 7.74
CA MET A 54 0.97 4.09 8.24
C MET A 54 -0.07 3.07 7.76
N VAL A 55 -1.26 3.52 7.34
CA VAL A 55 -2.38 2.65 6.99
C VAL A 55 -2.90 2.95 5.58
N GLU A 56 -3.30 4.18 5.30
CA GLU A 56 -3.95 4.52 4.04
C GLU A 56 -3.02 4.41 2.84
N ASP A 57 -1.84 5.04 2.90
CA ASP A 57 -0.83 5.02 1.83
C ASP A 57 -0.42 3.56 1.47
N PRO A 58 -0.07 2.68 2.43
CA PRO A 58 0.21 1.27 2.14
C PRO A 58 -0.96 0.50 1.53
N ALA A 59 -2.18 0.74 2.04
CA ALA A 59 -3.38 0.07 1.52
C ALA A 59 -3.71 0.54 0.10
N ALA A 60 -3.61 1.84 -0.17
CA ALA A 60 -3.80 2.41 -1.49
C ALA A 60 -2.78 1.87 -2.50
N TYR A 61 -1.50 1.80 -2.11
CA TYR A 61 -0.45 1.19 -2.94
C TYR A 61 -0.74 -0.29 -3.24
N THR A 62 -1.30 -1.03 -2.28
CA THR A 62 -1.56 -2.47 -2.43
C THR A 62 -2.81 -2.77 -3.28
N PHE A 63 -3.88 -2.00 -3.08
CA PHE A 63 -5.22 -2.35 -3.59
C PHE A 63 -5.71 -1.46 -4.73
N ASN A 64 -5.36 -0.17 -4.72
CA ASN A 64 -5.97 0.81 -5.64
C ASN A 64 -5.14 1.07 -6.90
N ARG A 65 -3.87 0.63 -6.94
CA ARG A 65 -3.02 0.83 -8.11
C ARG A 65 -3.32 -0.15 -9.26
N PRO A 66 -3.11 0.24 -10.53
CA PRO A 66 -3.22 -0.65 -11.68
C PRO A 66 -2.27 -1.86 -11.58
N LEU A 67 -2.67 -2.98 -12.16
CA LEU A 67 -1.82 -4.18 -12.20
C LEU A 67 -0.57 -3.94 -13.05
N GLY A 68 0.58 -4.34 -12.52
CA GLY A 68 1.88 -4.22 -13.19
C GLY A 68 2.52 -2.82 -13.11
N ASP A 69 1.94 -1.90 -12.34
CA ASP A 69 2.44 -0.55 -12.09
C ASP A 69 2.93 -0.46 -10.63
N PHE A 70 4.23 -0.46 -10.37
CA PHE A 70 4.81 -0.60 -9.02
C PHE A 70 6.01 0.31 -8.77
#